data_AF-A0A9W8N7F3-F1
#
_entry.id   AF-A0A9W8N7F3-F1
#
_cell.length_a   1.000
_cell.length_b   1.000
_cell.length_c   1.000
_cell.angle_alpha   90.00
_cell.angle_beta   90.00
_cell.angle_gamma   90.00
#
_symmetry.space_group_name_H-M   'P 1'
#
loop_
_entity.id
_entity.type
_entity.pdbx_description
1 polymer ?
#
loop_
_entity_poly.entity_id
_entity_poly.type
_entity_poly.pdbx_seq_one_letter_code
_entity_poly.pdbx_strand_id
1 'polypeptide(L)'
;MKAEIAAALLAAGALAAPSEKARLNSRAACSSAVTLDASTNVWTKYKLHPNTFYRKEVNAALDAITDSSLKASAAKVADVGSFLWLDTIANIAKFDDAITDLPCENILGLVIYDLPGRDCAAKASNGELAYSEISRYKSEYIDPQPLSPS
;
A
#
# COMPACT_ATOMS: atom_id res chain seq x y z
N MET A 1 65.43 -1.84 33.30
CA MET A 1 64.75 -0.82 34.14
C MET A 1 63.42 -0.55 33.46
N LYS A 2 62.28 -1.09 33.95
CA LYS A 2 61.35 -0.45 34.91
C LYS A 2 61.07 1.01 34.52
N ALA A 3 59.87 1.53 34.33
CA ALA A 3 58.47 1.10 34.26
C ALA A 3 57.76 2.36 33.63
N GLU A 4 56.53 2.39 33.11
CA GLU A 4 55.26 2.28 33.81
C GLU A 4 54.11 2.41 32.79
N ILE A 5 52.97 1.87 33.21
CA ILE A 5 51.67 1.85 32.55
C ILE A 5 51.00 3.22 32.66
N ALA A 6 50.38 3.70 31.58
CA ALA A 6 49.29 4.66 31.67
C ALA A 6 48.19 4.27 30.65
N ALA A 7 47.11 3.72 31.16
CA ALA A 7 45.87 3.48 30.43
C ALA A 7 45.18 4.82 30.17
N ALA A 8 44.88 5.14 28.91
CA ALA A 8 44.03 6.26 28.54
C ALA A 8 42.76 5.73 27.89
N LEU A 9 41.63 6.09 28.49
CA LEU A 9 40.27 5.67 28.17
C LEU A 9 39.91 5.96 26.70
N LEU A 10 39.33 4.97 26.00
CA LEU A 10 38.53 5.21 24.80
C LEU A 10 37.21 5.88 25.21
N ALA A 11 37.14 7.19 25.11
CA ALA A 11 35.85 7.89 25.05
C ALA A 11 35.30 7.72 23.62
N ALA A 12 34.49 6.67 23.41
CA ALA A 12 33.65 6.57 22.22
C ALA A 12 32.53 7.60 22.32
N GLY A 13 32.83 8.83 21.92
CA GLY A 13 31.81 9.83 21.62
C GLY A 13 31.03 9.37 20.41
N ALA A 14 29.88 8.72 20.63
CA ALA A 14 28.90 8.55 19.58
C ALA A 14 28.36 9.95 19.23
N LEU A 15 28.97 10.62 18.26
CA LEU A 15 28.25 11.64 17.51
C LEU A 15 27.12 10.88 16.80
N ALA A 16 25.92 10.96 17.37
CA ALA A 16 24.71 10.70 16.63
C ALA A 16 24.68 11.72 15.49
N ALA A 17 25.23 11.35 14.34
CA ALA A 17 24.98 12.05 13.10
C ALA A 17 23.44 12.07 12.93
N PRO A 18 22.83 13.22 12.61
CA PRO A 18 21.45 13.20 12.18
C PRO A 18 21.40 12.23 11.01
N SER A 19 20.65 11.14 11.18
CA SER A 19 20.33 10.27 10.07
C SER A 19 19.55 11.15 9.09
N GLU A 20 20.23 11.61 8.04
CA GLU A 20 19.58 11.97 6.81
C GLU A 20 18.91 10.69 6.33
N LYS A 21 17.73 10.41 6.86
CA LYS A 21 16.77 9.53 6.20
C LYS A 21 16.65 10.17 4.83
N ALA A 22 17.28 9.53 3.84
CA ALA A 22 17.07 9.81 2.44
C ALA A 22 15.56 9.99 2.32
N ARG A 23 15.12 11.23 2.01
CA ARG A 23 13.72 11.47 1.67
C ARG A 23 13.39 10.35 0.71
N LEU A 24 12.40 9.52 1.05
CA LEU A 24 11.79 8.60 0.09
C LEU A 24 11.75 9.38 -1.21
N ASN A 25 12.49 8.93 -2.22
CA ASN A 25 12.66 9.67 -3.46
C ASN A 25 11.25 10.05 -3.90
N SER A 26 10.89 11.32 -3.68
CA SER A 26 9.60 11.84 -4.07
C SER A 26 9.69 11.77 -5.58
N ARG A 27 9.15 10.69 -6.17
CA ARG A 27 8.84 10.69 -7.58
C ARG A 27 8.13 12.01 -7.84
N ALA A 28 8.56 12.71 -8.88
CA ALA A 28 8.02 14.01 -9.21
C ALA A 28 6.50 13.89 -9.16
N ALA A 29 5.88 14.58 -8.20
CA ALA A 29 4.43 14.64 -8.12
C ALA A 29 3.94 15.05 -9.51
N CYS A 30 2.80 14.50 -9.94
CA CYS A 30 2.21 14.90 -11.21
C CYS A 30 2.20 16.43 -11.31
N SER A 31 2.52 16.97 -12.49
CA SER A 31 2.69 18.41 -12.70
C SER A 31 1.45 19.23 -12.30
N SER A 32 0.31 18.57 -12.18
CA SER A 32 -0.93 19.07 -11.61
C SER A 32 -1.67 17.94 -10.88
N ALA A 33 -2.41 18.28 -9.82
CA ALA A 33 -3.36 17.38 -9.21
C ALA A 33 -4.43 16.95 -10.24
N VAL A 34 -4.89 15.70 -10.15
CA VAL A 34 -6.01 15.21 -10.94
C VAL A 34 -7.31 15.78 -10.36
N THR A 35 -8.05 16.55 -11.15
CA THR A 35 -9.40 16.98 -10.78
C THR A 35 -10.40 15.95 -11.30
N LEU A 36 -11.20 15.38 -10.39
CA LEU A 36 -12.34 14.53 -10.74
C LEU A 36 -13.56 15.44 -10.88
N ASP A 37 -14.02 15.65 -12.12
CA ASP A 37 -15.26 16.36 -12.39
C ASP A 37 -16.38 15.33 -12.61
N ALA A 38 -17.31 15.26 -11.66
CA ALA A 38 -18.45 14.33 -11.67
C ALA A 38 -19.40 14.52 -12.85
N SER A 39 -19.34 15.66 -13.56
CA SER A 39 -20.10 15.90 -14.78
C SER A 39 -19.45 15.30 -16.04
N THR A 40 -18.22 14.80 -15.93
CA THR A 40 -17.44 14.23 -17.03
C THR A 40 -17.04 12.78 -16.76
N ASN A 41 -16.80 12.02 -17.84
CA ASN A 41 -16.29 10.67 -17.72
C ASN A 41 -14.75 10.67 -17.67
N VAL A 42 -14.19 10.45 -16.49
CA VAL A 42 -12.75 10.40 -16.24
C VAL A 42 -12.01 9.31 -17.04
N TRP A 43 -12.71 8.24 -17.43
CA TRP A 43 -12.12 7.11 -18.16
C TRP A 43 -11.88 7.39 -19.65
N THR A 44 -12.34 8.54 -20.16
CA THR A 44 -12.00 8.98 -21.52
C THR A 44 -10.53 9.42 -21.64
N LYS A 45 -9.94 9.85 -20.53
CA LYS A 45 -8.55 10.35 -20.44
C LYS A 45 -7.63 9.44 -19.65
N TYR A 46 -8.15 8.84 -18.57
CA TYR A 46 -7.34 8.04 -17.65
C TYR A 46 -7.68 6.56 -17.75
N LYS A 47 -6.73 5.70 -17.35
CA LYS A 47 -6.92 4.25 -17.28
C LYS A 47 -6.95 3.78 -15.84
N LEU A 48 -7.68 2.68 -15.57
CA LEU A 48 -7.63 2.04 -14.26
C LEU A 48 -6.24 1.45 -14.06
N HIS A 49 -5.60 1.77 -12.94
CA HIS A 49 -4.26 1.32 -12.62
C HIS A 49 -4.23 -0.19 -12.35
N PRO A 50 -3.35 -0.97 -13.00
CA PRO A 50 -3.11 -2.37 -12.67
C PRO A 50 -2.25 -2.47 -11.40
N ASN A 51 -2.91 -2.46 -10.24
CA ASN A 51 -2.26 -2.37 -8.93
C ASN A 51 -1.23 -3.49 -8.68
N THR A 52 -0.16 -3.13 -7.99
CA THR A 52 0.99 -4.02 -7.74
C THR A 52 0.65 -5.26 -6.92
N PHE A 53 -0.33 -5.18 -6.02
CA PHE A 53 -0.77 -6.30 -5.22
C PHE A 53 -1.28 -7.43 -6.11
N TYR A 54 -2.29 -7.16 -6.95
CA TYR A 54 -2.87 -8.18 -7.82
C TYR A 54 -1.89 -8.64 -8.90
N ARG A 55 -1.06 -7.73 -9.43
CA ARG A 55 0.02 -8.07 -10.36
C ARG A 55 0.96 -9.13 -9.78
N LYS A 56 1.36 -9.00 -8.51
CA LYS A 56 2.22 -9.98 -7.83
C LYS A 56 1.51 -11.34 -7.72
N GLU A 57 0.23 -11.36 -7.39
CA GLU A 57 -0.57 -12.61 -7.32
C GLU A 57 -0.65 -13.29 -8.69
N VAL A 58 -0.96 -12.55 -9.76
CA VAL A 58 -1.00 -13.09 -11.13
C VAL A 58 0.35 -13.67 -11.51
N ASN A 59 1.44 -12.93 -11.30
CA ASN A 59 2.78 -13.39 -11.64
C ASN A 59 3.17 -14.67 -10.89
N ALA A 60 2.86 -14.76 -9.60
CA ALA A 60 3.10 -15.96 -8.80
C ALA A 60 2.27 -17.15 -9.29
N ALA A 61 1.02 -16.93 -9.69
CA ALA A 61 0.15 -17.98 -10.20
C ALA A 61 0.63 -18.57 -11.55
N LEU A 62 1.42 -17.82 -12.34
CA LEU A 62 1.94 -18.32 -13.62
C LEU A 62 2.78 -19.58 -13.42
N ASP A 63 3.51 -19.73 -12.32
CA ASP A 63 4.36 -20.90 -12.07
C ASP A 63 3.56 -22.21 -12.02
N ALA A 64 2.28 -22.14 -11.63
CA ALA A 64 1.38 -23.28 -11.61
C ALA A 64 0.77 -23.65 -12.98
N ILE A 65 0.94 -22.81 -14.01
CA ILE A 65 0.35 -23.03 -15.33
C ILE A 65 1.35 -23.75 -16.25
N THR A 66 1.05 -24.99 -16.61
CA THR A 66 1.94 -25.80 -17.46
C THR A 66 1.69 -25.58 -18.95
N ASP A 67 0.45 -25.30 -19.36
CA ASP A 67 0.13 -25.01 -20.76
C ASP A 67 0.68 -23.63 -21.16
N SER A 68 1.50 -23.60 -22.22
CA SER A 68 2.24 -22.41 -22.63
C SER A 68 1.35 -21.29 -23.18
N SER A 69 0.29 -21.65 -23.91
CA SER A 69 -0.66 -20.69 -24.48
C SER A 69 -1.52 -20.05 -23.40
N LEU A 70 -2.00 -20.87 -22.45
CA LEU A 70 -2.73 -20.42 -21.28
C LEU A 70 -1.85 -19.55 -20.38
N LYS A 71 -0.60 -19.95 -20.12
CA LYS A 71 0.36 -19.15 -19.34
C LYS A 71 0.59 -17.78 -19.97
N ALA A 72 0.80 -17.73 -21.29
CA ALA A 72 0.96 -16.47 -22.01
C ALA A 72 -0.30 -15.58 -21.96
N SER A 73 -1.48 -16.20 -21.98
CA SER A 73 -2.76 -15.48 -21.87
C SER A 73 -3.00 -14.97 -20.44
N ALA A 74 -2.72 -15.79 -19.43
CA ALA A 74 -2.83 -15.45 -18.01
C ALA A 74 -1.87 -14.32 -17.63
N ALA A 75 -0.65 -14.30 -18.19
CA ALA A 75 0.31 -13.23 -17.94
C ALA A 75 -0.23 -11.84 -18.30
N LYS A 76 -1.10 -11.73 -19.30
CA LYS A 76 -1.72 -10.46 -19.70
C LYS A 76 -2.67 -9.89 -18.65
N VAL A 77 -3.21 -10.73 -17.76
CA VAL A 77 -4.09 -10.29 -16.67
C VAL A 77 -3.37 -9.36 -15.70
N ALA A 78 -2.06 -9.50 -15.57
CA ALA A 78 -1.22 -8.63 -14.73
C ALA A 78 -1.26 -7.15 -15.17
N ASP A 79 -1.59 -6.87 -16.42
CA ASP A 79 -1.67 -5.52 -17.00
C ASP A 79 -3.09 -4.96 -17.10
N VAL A 80 -4.09 -5.71 -16.63
CA VAL A 80 -5.49 -5.26 -16.58
C VAL A 80 -5.72 -4.48 -15.28
N GLY A 81 -6.21 -3.26 -15.40
CA GLY A 81 -6.59 -2.44 -14.25
C GLY A 81 -7.64 -3.14 -13.37
N SER A 82 -7.43 -3.13 -12.05
CA SER A 82 -8.34 -3.73 -11.08
C SER A 82 -8.44 -2.86 -9.82
N PHE A 83 -9.52 -3.06 -9.06
CA PHE A 83 -9.69 -2.37 -7.78
C PHE A 83 -8.91 -3.07 -6.67
N LEU A 84 -8.25 -2.28 -5.82
CA LEU A 84 -7.62 -2.75 -4.61
C LEU A 84 -8.62 -2.74 -3.46
N TRP A 85 -8.80 -3.89 -2.81
CA TRP A 85 -9.72 -4.03 -1.69
C TRP A 85 -9.02 -3.67 -0.38
N LEU A 86 -9.58 -2.72 0.34
CA LEU A 86 -9.20 -2.38 1.71
C LEU A 86 -10.25 -3.02 2.62
N ASP A 87 -10.19 -4.32 2.80
CA ASP A 87 -11.24 -5.13 3.45
C ASP A 87 -10.98 -5.39 4.94
N THR A 88 -9.90 -4.81 5.48
CA THR A 88 -9.55 -4.75 6.90
C THR A 88 -8.73 -3.48 7.16
N ILE A 89 -8.65 -3.04 8.42
CA ILE A 89 -7.75 -1.98 8.91
C ILE A 89 -6.30 -2.29 8.52
N ALA A 90 -5.84 -3.54 8.68
CA ALA A 90 -4.48 -3.92 8.31
C ALA A 90 -4.22 -3.76 6.80
N ASN A 91 -5.23 -3.99 5.97
CA ASN A 91 -5.09 -3.87 4.51
C ASN A 91 -5.04 -2.41 4.01
N ILE A 92 -5.27 -1.42 4.87
CA ILE A 92 -5.01 0.00 4.54
C ILE A 92 -3.55 0.21 4.12
N ALA A 93 -2.60 -0.52 4.73
CA ALA A 93 -1.18 -0.44 4.37
C ALA A 93 -0.91 -0.82 2.89
N LYS A 94 -1.81 -1.57 2.24
CA LYS A 94 -1.69 -1.86 0.80
C LYS A 94 -1.84 -0.60 -0.05
N PHE A 95 -2.56 0.42 0.43
CA PHE A 95 -2.72 1.69 -0.27
C PHE A 95 -1.39 2.40 -0.46
N ASP A 96 -0.56 2.45 0.59
CA ASP A 96 0.74 3.12 0.56
C ASP A 96 1.64 2.54 -0.55
N ASP A 97 1.69 1.21 -0.67
CA ASP A 97 2.42 0.53 -1.74
C ASP A 97 1.81 0.81 -3.12
N ALA A 98 0.47 0.81 -3.22
CA ALA A 98 -0.23 0.96 -4.49
C ALA A 98 -0.18 2.38 -5.08
N ILE A 99 0.13 3.41 -4.28
CA ILE A 99 0.36 4.76 -4.79
C ILE A 99 1.81 4.99 -5.24
N THR A 100 2.76 4.11 -4.87
CA THR A 100 4.17 4.31 -5.21
C THR A 100 4.46 4.24 -6.72
N ASP A 101 3.70 3.42 -7.46
CA ASP A 101 3.86 3.21 -8.89
C ASP A 101 2.68 3.70 -9.73
N LEU A 102 1.80 4.52 -9.15
CA LEU A 102 0.69 5.13 -9.85
C LEU A 102 1.19 6.23 -10.82
N PRO A 103 1.14 6.02 -12.16
CA PRO A 103 1.48 7.06 -13.11
C PRO A 103 0.35 8.10 -13.21
N CYS A 104 0.69 9.29 -13.70
CA CYS A 104 -0.25 10.43 -13.77
C CYS A 104 -1.43 10.21 -14.73
N GLU A 105 -1.30 9.28 -15.67
CA GLU A 105 -2.33 8.93 -16.65
C GLU A 105 -3.27 7.81 -16.13
N ASN A 106 -3.04 7.31 -14.92
CA ASN A 106 -3.87 6.27 -14.33
C ASN A 106 -4.62 6.77 -13.09
N ILE A 107 -5.72 6.08 -12.78
CA ILE A 107 -6.50 6.23 -11.55
C ILE A 107 -6.39 4.94 -10.75
N LEU A 108 -6.05 5.04 -9.46
CA LEU A 108 -6.12 3.92 -8.54
C LEU A 108 -7.58 3.69 -8.11
N GLY A 109 -8.11 2.49 -8.38
CA GLY A 109 -9.44 2.09 -7.91
C GLY A 109 -9.34 1.42 -6.54
N LEU A 110 -10.17 1.86 -5.60
CA LEU A 110 -10.25 1.30 -4.24
C LEU A 110 -11.66 0.76 -3.95
N VAL A 111 -11.74 -0.32 -3.19
CA VAL A 111 -12.98 -0.77 -2.56
C VAL A 111 -12.86 -0.55 -1.05
N ILE A 112 -13.75 0.30 -0.52
CA ILE A 112 -13.91 0.52 0.91
C ILE A 112 -14.89 -0.53 1.43
N TYR A 113 -14.39 -1.53 2.16
CA TYR A 113 -15.16 -2.74 2.46
C TYR A 113 -14.90 -3.30 3.87
N ASP A 114 -15.05 -2.46 4.89
CA ASP A 114 -14.92 -2.91 6.29
C ASP A 114 -16.01 -2.35 7.21
N LEU A 115 -17.26 -2.30 6.72
CA LEU A 115 -18.37 -1.83 7.53
C LEU A 115 -18.59 -2.69 8.78
N PRO A 116 -18.92 -2.09 9.95
CA PRO A 116 -19.36 -2.83 11.13
C PRO A 116 -20.53 -3.76 10.83
N GLY A 117 -20.43 -5.02 11.25
CA GLY A 117 -21.45 -6.04 10.96
C GLY A 117 -21.57 -6.36 9.47
N ARG A 118 -20.44 -6.31 8.74
CA ARG A 118 -20.34 -6.59 7.31
C ARG A 118 -21.09 -7.89 6.94
N ASP A 119 -21.66 -7.89 5.74
CA ASP A 119 -22.35 -9.05 5.17
C ASP A 119 -23.50 -9.57 6.04
N CYS A 120 -24.31 -8.65 6.60
CA CYS A 120 -25.35 -8.96 7.59
C CYS A 120 -26.43 -9.97 7.16
N ALA A 121 -26.58 -10.23 5.86
CA ALA A 121 -27.50 -11.23 5.29
C ALA A 121 -26.78 -12.50 4.78
N ALA A 122 -25.45 -12.57 4.89
CA ALA A 122 -24.67 -13.72 4.50
C ALA A 122 -24.65 -14.78 5.61
N LYS A 123 -24.38 -16.05 5.22
CA LYS A 123 -24.27 -17.17 6.17
C LYS A 123 -23.00 -17.11 7.02
N ALA A 124 -22.01 -16.33 6.57
CA ALA A 124 -20.77 -16.06 7.27
C ALA A 124 -20.22 -14.72 6.76
N SER A 125 -19.54 -13.98 7.63
CA SER A 125 -18.74 -12.81 7.26
C SER A 125 -17.32 -12.99 7.80
N ASN A 126 -16.35 -12.51 7.03
CA ASN A 126 -14.96 -12.34 7.49
C ASN A 126 -14.72 -10.89 7.97
N GLY A 127 -15.77 -10.12 8.27
CA GLY A 127 -15.64 -8.75 8.77
C GLY A 127 -15.04 -8.74 10.17
N GLU A 128 -14.06 -7.86 10.41
CA GLU A 128 -13.38 -7.81 11.71
C GLU A 128 -14.09 -6.92 12.74
N LEU A 129 -14.99 -6.04 12.28
CA LEU A 129 -15.75 -5.13 13.13
C LEU A 129 -17.16 -5.66 13.40
N ALA A 130 -17.51 -5.81 14.67
CA ALA A 130 -18.86 -6.08 15.13
C ALA A 130 -19.78 -4.88 14.86
N TYR A 131 -21.09 -5.11 14.74
CA TYR A 131 -22.07 -4.07 14.35
C TYR A 131 -22.07 -2.81 15.24
N SER A 132 -21.62 -2.92 16.50
CA SER A 132 -21.54 -1.83 17.47
C SER A 132 -20.25 -1.00 17.36
N GLU A 133 -19.26 -1.42 16.56
CA GLU A 133 -17.91 -0.84 16.50
C GLU A 133 -17.78 0.32 15.49
N ILE A 134 -18.83 1.12 15.32
CA ILE A 134 -18.82 2.28 14.39
C ILE A 134 -17.74 3.31 14.72
N SER A 135 -17.36 3.45 16.00
CA SER A 135 -16.28 4.34 16.40
C SER A 135 -14.94 3.89 15.84
N ARG A 136 -14.65 2.58 15.89
CA ARG A 136 -13.41 2.00 15.34
C ARG A 136 -13.37 2.13 13.83
N TYR A 137 -14.47 1.82 13.14
CA TYR A 137 -14.57 2.05 11.68
C TYR A 137 -14.20 3.50 11.30
N LYS A 138 -14.66 4.48 12.08
CA LYS A 138 -14.35 5.89 11.81
C LYS A 138 -12.88 6.22 12.10
N SER A 139 -12.36 5.88 13.27
CA SER A 139 -11.04 6.35 13.73
C SER A 139 -9.86 5.47 13.37
N GLU A 140 -10.08 4.19 13.11
CA GLU A 140 -9.03 3.22 12.77
C GLU A 140 -9.05 2.88 11.28
N TYR A 141 -10.21 2.93 10.63
CA TYR A 141 -10.35 2.50 9.23
C TYR A 141 -10.51 3.66 8.23
N ILE A 142 -11.42 4.60 8.47
CA ILE A 142 -11.64 5.75 7.55
C ILE A 142 -10.64 6.88 7.78
N ASP A 143 -10.38 7.24 9.03
CA ASP A 143 -9.45 8.31 9.42
C ASP A 143 -8.35 7.77 10.33
N PRO A 144 -7.54 6.80 9.85
CA PRO A 144 -6.42 6.30 10.63
C PRO A 144 -5.46 7.47 10.88
N GLN A 145 -5.22 7.75 12.16
CA GLN A 145 -4.13 8.66 12.51
C GLN A 145 -2.83 8.09 11.94
N PRO A 146 -1.95 8.92 11.34
CA PRO A 146 -0.68 8.44 10.84
C PRO A 146 0.04 7.68 11.95
N LEU A 147 0.49 6.45 11.66
CA LEU A 147 1.33 5.70 12.58
C LEU A 147 2.59 6.56 12.83
N SER A 148 2.63 7.25 13.97
CA SER A 148 3.84 7.91 14.44
C SER A 148 4.93 6.84 14.50
N PRO A 149 6.09 7.01 13.84
CA PRO A 149 7.16 6.04 13.94
C PRO A 149 7.64 6.00 15.39
N SER A 150 7.42 4.88 16.07
CA SER A 150 8.09 4.53 17.33
C SER A 150 9.54 4.12 17.11
#